data_AF-A0A060WRN5-F1
#
_entry.id   AF-A0A060WRN5-F1
#
_cell.length_a   1.000
_cell.length_b   1.000
_cell.length_c   1.000
_cell.angle_alpha   90.00
_cell.angle_beta   90.00
_cell.angle_gamma   90.00
#
_symmetry.space_group_name_H-M   'P 1'
#
loop_
_entity.id
_entity.type
_entity.pdbx_description
1 polymer ?
#
loop_
_entity_poly.entity_id
_entity_poly.type
_entity_poly.pdbx_seq_one_letter_code
_entity_poly.pdbx_strand_id
1 'polypeptide(L)'
;MSIGFAHGVCNTDNFSLLSITIDYGPFGFMEAYNPNFVPNTSDEEGRYSIGAQANVGLFNLEKLLEALTPVLTIEQRQGAGLVLKGYPHIYQMRFHKLFKAKLDLLGEEEEDEYLIAFLLKASGSLL
;
A
#
# COMPACT_ATOMS: atom_id res chain seq x y z
N MET A 1 3.69 3.63 -1.89
CA MET A 1 3.42 5.03 -1.47
C MET A 1 4.66 5.94 -1.49
N SER A 2 5.85 5.51 -1.04
CA SER A 2 7.00 6.40 -0.80
C SER A 2 7.49 7.24 -2.00
N ILE A 3 7.20 6.83 -3.24
CA ILE A 3 7.57 7.57 -4.46
C ILE A 3 6.41 8.34 -5.09
N GLY A 4 5.25 8.41 -4.43
CA GLY A 4 4.08 9.14 -4.95
C GLY A 4 3.32 8.44 -6.09
N PHE A 5 3.60 7.16 -6.38
CA PHE A 5 2.93 6.40 -7.43
C PHE A 5 1.56 5.85 -6.99
N ALA A 6 0.53 6.18 -7.77
CA ALA A 6 -0.80 5.58 -7.72
C ALA A 6 -1.09 4.85 -9.04
N HIS A 7 -1.55 3.61 -8.96
CA HIS A 7 -1.78 2.72 -10.10
C HIS A 7 -3.11 3.00 -10.80
N GLY A 8 -4.13 3.41 -10.04
CA GLY A 8 -5.46 3.76 -10.56
C GLY A 8 -6.39 2.58 -10.89
N VAL A 9 -5.88 1.35 -11.01
CA VAL A 9 -6.67 0.13 -11.28
C VAL A 9 -6.04 -1.08 -10.57
N CYS A 10 -6.24 -1.20 -9.26
CA CYS A 10 -5.69 -2.28 -8.46
C CYS A 10 -6.65 -3.48 -8.35
N ASN A 11 -7.27 -3.88 -9.47
CA ASN A 11 -8.12 -5.07 -9.52
C ASN A 11 -7.29 -6.35 -9.27
N THR A 12 -7.95 -7.45 -8.92
CA THR A 12 -7.29 -8.73 -8.62
C THR A 12 -6.54 -9.33 -9.82
N ASP A 13 -7.01 -9.10 -11.04
CA ASP A 13 -6.37 -9.49 -12.29
C ASP A 13 -5.11 -8.66 -12.61
N ASN A 14 -4.99 -7.46 -12.03
CA ASN A 14 -3.81 -6.59 -12.11
C ASN A 14 -2.85 -6.77 -10.93
N PHE A 15 -3.07 -7.78 -10.08
CA PHE A 15 -2.24 -8.05 -8.91
C PHE A 15 -1.27 -9.21 -9.17
N SER A 16 -0.04 -8.89 -9.53
CA SER A 16 0.98 -9.91 -9.86
C SER A 16 1.36 -10.76 -8.65
N LEU A 17 1.34 -12.08 -8.82
CA LEU A 17 1.84 -13.04 -7.84
C LEU A 17 3.35 -12.84 -7.53
N LEU A 18 4.11 -12.29 -8.48
CA LEU A 18 5.55 -12.03 -8.33
C LEU A 18 5.85 -10.68 -7.67
N SER A 19 4.83 -9.97 -7.17
CA SER A 19 4.98 -8.64 -6.57
C SER A 19 5.58 -7.59 -7.51
N ILE A 20 5.37 -7.74 -8.82
CA ILE A 20 5.77 -6.75 -9.84
C ILE A 20 4.57 -5.90 -10.26
N THR A 21 4.79 -4.61 -10.51
CA THR A 21 3.77 -3.72 -11.05
C THR A 21 3.51 -4.08 -12.51
N ILE A 22 2.23 -4.22 -12.87
CA ILE A 22 1.77 -4.63 -14.21
C ILE A 22 0.58 -3.77 -14.63
N ASP A 23 0.16 -3.88 -15.89
CA ASP A 23 -1.03 -3.21 -16.44
C ASP A 23 -1.09 -1.69 -16.17
N TYR A 24 -0.13 -0.97 -16.77
CA TYR A 24 -0.04 0.48 -16.70
C TYR A 24 -1.12 1.14 -17.56
N GLY A 25 -2.27 1.43 -16.95
CA GLY A 25 -3.36 2.22 -17.54
C GLY A 25 -3.41 3.65 -16.98
N PRO A 26 -4.47 4.03 -16.22
CA PRO A 26 -4.60 5.36 -15.64
C PRO A 26 -3.79 5.50 -14.34
N PHE A 27 -2.47 5.29 -14.44
CA PHE A 27 -1.54 5.53 -13.33
C PHE A 27 -1.17 7.01 -13.25
N GLY A 28 -0.68 7.45 -12.10
CA GLY A 28 -0.17 8.80 -11.92
C GLY A 28 0.86 8.90 -10.80
N PHE A 29 1.77 9.85 -10.96
CA PHE A 29 2.62 10.32 -9.87
C PHE A 29 1.99 11.57 -9.27
N MET A 30 1.93 11.59 -7.95
CA MET A 30 1.40 12.70 -7.19
C MET A 30 2.36 13.89 -7.23
N GLU A 31 1.90 15.04 -7.73
CA GLU A 31 2.68 16.29 -7.81
C GLU A 31 2.78 16.98 -6.44
N ALA A 32 1.64 17.25 -5.81
CA ALA A 32 1.54 17.77 -4.45
C ALA A 32 0.98 16.69 -3.53
N TYR A 33 1.45 16.62 -2.28
CA TYR A 33 1.01 15.58 -1.36
C TYR A 33 -0.50 15.64 -1.11
N ASN A 34 -1.19 14.58 -1.55
CA ASN A 34 -2.61 14.36 -1.33
C ASN A 34 -2.83 12.85 -1.09
N PRO A 35 -3.15 12.42 0.14
CA PRO A 35 -3.38 11.00 0.44
C PRO A 35 -4.60 10.44 -0.29
N ASN A 36 -5.50 11.31 -0.75
CA ASN A 36 -6.69 10.97 -1.51
C ASN A 36 -6.49 11.14 -3.03
N PHE A 37 -5.26 11.27 -3.51
CA PHE A 37 -4.98 11.38 -4.95
C PHE A 37 -5.44 10.12 -5.68
N VAL A 38 -6.29 10.31 -6.69
CA VAL A 38 -6.84 9.27 -7.57
C VAL A 38 -6.50 9.63 -9.02
N PRO A 39 -5.64 8.87 -9.71
CA PRO A 39 -5.28 9.17 -11.10
C PRO A 39 -6.32 8.69 -12.13
N ASN A 40 -7.19 7.77 -11.73
CA ASN A 40 -8.22 7.21 -12.60
C ASN A 40 -9.51 8.03 -12.52
N THR A 41 -9.86 8.72 -13.61
CA THR A 41 -11.07 9.54 -13.69
C THR A 41 -12.37 8.75 -13.56
N SER A 42 -12.34 7.43 -13.77
CA SER A 42 -13.50 6.55 -13.59
C SER A 42 -13.64 6.01 -12.16
N ASP A 43 -12.67 6.24 -11.28
CA ASP A 43 -12.71 5.86 -9.86
C ASP A 43 -13.29 7.01 -9.01
N GLU A 44 -14.57 7.29 -9.19
CA GLU A 44 -15.27 8.40 -8.51
C GLU A 44 -15.30 8.24 -6.98
N GLU A 45 -15.30 7.00 -6.48
CA GLU A 45 -15.30 6.68 -5.05
C GLU A 45 -13.89 6.72 -4.43
N GLY A 46 -12.85 6.83 -5.25
CA GLY A 46 -11.45 6.83 -4.81
C GLY A 46 -11.00 5.50 -4.19
N ARG A 47 -11.57 4.39 -4.66
CA ARG A 47 -11.22 3.02 -4.26
C ARG A 47 -9.73 2.74 -4.40
N TYR A 48 -9.11 3.29 -5.43
CA TYR A 48 -7.69 3.13 -5.77
C TYR A 48 -6.88 4.40 -5.52
N SER A 49 -7.34 5.29 -4.63
CA SER A 49 -6.54 6.41 -4.15
C SER A 49 -5.21 5.93 -3.57
N ILE A 50 -4.17 6.77 -3.65
CA ILE A 50 -2.82 6.41 -3.20
C ILE A 50 -2.80 5.90 -1.74
N GLY A 51 -3.59 6.53 -0.86
CA GLY A 51 -3.80 6.16 0.53
C GLY A 51 -4.48 4.81 0.73
N ALA A 52 -5.37 4.41 -0.18
CA ALA A 52 -6.12 3.16 -0.10
C ALA A 52 -5.36 1.94 -0.63
N GLN A 53 -4.34 2.13 -1.48
CA GLN A 53 -3.68 1.01 -2.20
C GLN A 53 -3.12 -0.09 -1.29
N ALA A 54 -2.68 0.24 -0.08
CA ALA A 54 -2.22 -0.77 0.89
C ALA A 54 -3.37 -1.69 1.35
N ASN A 55 -4.53 -1.11 1.66
CA ASN A 55 -5.72 -1.87 2.03
C ASN A 55 -6.27 -2.68 0.86
N VAL A 56 -6.22 -2.12 -0.36
CA VAL A 56 -6.58 -2.87 -1.58
C VAL A 56 -5.63 -4.06 -1.82
N GLY A 57 -4.33 -3.89 -1.56
CA GLY A 57 -3.37 -4.99 -1.62
C GLY A 57 -3.71 -6.12 -0.64
N LEU A 58 -4.07 -5.78 0.60
CA LEU A 58 -4.56 -6.77 1.57
C LEU A 58 -5.83 -7.47 1.08
N PHE A 59 -6.81 -6.72 0.59
CA PHE A 59 -8.04 -7.28 0.02
C PHE A 59 -7.76 -8.27 -1.12
N ASN A 60 -6.84 -7.93 -2.04
CA ASN A 60 -6.48 -8.82 -3.15
C ASN A 60 -5.80 -10.11 -2.65
N LEU A 61 -4.97 -10.02 -1.61
CA LEU A 61 -4.35 -11.19 -0.96
C LEU A 61 -5.39 -12.06 -0.23
N GLU A 62 -6.39 -11.46 0.40
CA GLU A 62 -7.52 -12.19 0.99
C GLU A 62 -8.32 -12.94 -0.08
N LYS A 63 -8.55 -12.32 -1.24
CA LYS A 63 -9.20 -12.97 -2.38
C LYS A 63 -8.37 -14.11 -2.97
N LEU A 64 -7.05 -13.97 -3.00
CA LEU A 64 -6.14 -15.05 -3.38
C LEU A 64 -6.25 -16.23 -2.39
N LEU A 65 -6.29 -15.98 -1.09
CA LEU A 65 -6.48 -17.04 -0.08
C LEU A 65 -7.83 -17.74 -0.24
N GLU A 66 -8.90 -16.98 -0.50
CA GLU A 66 -10.23 -17.53 -0.78
C GLU A 66 -10.17 -18.49 -1.98
N ALA A 67 -9.50 -18.10 -3.07
CA ALA A 67 -9.34 -18.92 -4.27
C ALA A 67 -8.49 -20.19 -4.04
N LEU A 68 -7.47 -20.12 -3.17
CA LEU A 68 -6.60 -21.25 -2.83
C LEU A 68 -7.24 -22.19 -1.79
N THR A 69 -8.24 -21.75 -1.04
CA THR A 69 -8.85 -22.50 0.07
C THR A 69 -9.24 -23.96 -0.24
N PRO A 70 -9.79 -24.31 -1.44
CA PRO A 70 -10.14 -25.69 -1.78
C PRO A 70 -8.96 -26.65 -1.88
N VAL A 71 -7.75 -26.16 -2.14
CA VAL A 71 -6.54 -27.00 -2.32
C VAL A 71 -5.61 -26.99 -1.10
N LEU A 72 -5.90 -26.16 -0.10
CA LEU A 72 -5.12 -26.07 1.13
C LEU A 72 -5.65 -27.01 2.22
N THR A 73 -4.74 -27.62 2.99
CA THR A 73 -5.08 -28.33 4.22
C THR A 73 -5.57 -27.36 5.31
N ILE A 74 -6.19 -27.86 6.38
CA ILE A 74 -6.62 -27.03 7.52
C ILE A 74 -5.43 -26.25 8.10
N GLU A 75 -4.29 -26.92 8.29
CA GLU A 75 -3.05 -26.31 8.80
C GLU A 75 -2.54 -25.22 7.85
N GLN A 76 -2.52 -25.46 6.55
CA GLN A 76 -2.10 -24.47 5.56
C GLN A 76 -3.02 -23.25 5.54
N ARG A 77 -4.34 -23.43 5.70
CA ARG A 77 -5.29 -22.31 5.80
C ARG A 77 -5.06 -21.47 7.05
N GLN A 78 -4.81 -22.12 8.19
CA GLN A 78 -4.45 -21.41 9.43
C GLN A 78 -3.14 -20.64 9.29
N GLY A 79 -2.11 -21.28 8.70
CA GLY A 79 -0.82 -20.64 8.42
C GLY A 79 -0.96 -19.43 7.49
N ALA A 80 -1.70 -19.57 6.39
CA ALA A 80 -1.94 -18.46 5.47
C ALA A 80 -2.69 -17.30 6.14
N GLY A 81 -3.68 -17.60 6.99
CA GLY A 81 -4.38 -16.57 7.78
C GLY A 81 -3.45 -15.82 8.74
N LEU A 82 -2.47 -16.49 9.35
CA LEU A 82 -1.45 -15.84 10.18
C LEU A 82 -0.51 -14.96 9.35
N VAL A 83 -0.12 -15.41 8.17
CA VAL A 83 0.70 -14.61 7.23
C VAL A 83 -0.04 -13.33 6.84
N LEU A 84 -1.33 -13.41 6.47
CA LEU A 84 -2.12 -12.23 6.11
C LEU A 84 -2.28 -11.25 7.27
N LYS A 85 -2.47 -11.74 8.51
CA LYS A 85 -2.50 -10.88 9.71
C LYS A 85 -1.20 -10.08 9.92
N GLY A 86 -0.07 -10.58 9.41
CA GLY A 86 1.21 -9.86 9.46
C GLY A 86 1.34 -8.74 8.43
N TYR A 87 0.50 -8.69 7.40
CA TYR A 87 0.61 -7.73 6.31
C TYR A 87 0.63 -6.26 6.76
N PRO A 88 -0.28 -5.78 7.63
CA PRO A 88 -0.29 -4.37 8.04
C PRO A 88 1.02 -3.96 8.73
N HIS A 89 1.57 -4.84 9.57
CA HIS A 89 2.84 -4.58 10.25
C HIS A 89 4.02 -4.53 9.27
N ILE A 90 4.09 -5.48 8.33
CA ILE A 90 5.14 -5.48 7.29
C ILE A 90 5.05 -4.23 6.42
N TYR A 91 3.83 -3.83 6.02
CA TYR A 91 3.60 -2.61 5.26
C TYR A 91 4.09 -1.37 6.01
N GLN A 92 3.67 -1.20 7.28
CA GLN A 92 4.07 -0.05 8.11
C GLN A 92 5.59 0.03 8.31
N MET A 93 6.21 -1.09 8.67
CA MET A 93 7.66 -1.17 8.83
C MET A 93 8.40 -0.78 7.53
N ARG A 94 7.94 -1.27 6.36
CA ARG A 94 8.54 -0.93 5.07
C ARG A 94 8.29 0.53 4.69
N PHE A 95 7.10 1.05 4.99
CA PHE A 95 6.75 2.45 4.79
C PHE A 95 7.70 3.36 5.58
N HIS A 96 7.82 3.16 6.90
CA HIS A 96 8.73 3.93 7.74
C HIS A 96 10.18 3.82 7.27
N LYS A 97 10.67 2.61 6.99
CA LYS A 97 12.03 2.40 6.48
C LYS A 97 12.34 3.22 5.22
N LEU A 98 11.39 3.28 4.28
CA LEU A 98 11.56 4.03 3.03
C LEU A 98 11.54 5.55 3.25
N PHE A 99 10.71 6.06 4.16
CA PHE A 99 10.67 7.49 4.47
C PHE A 99 11.86 7.95 5.31
N LYS A 100 12.31 7.14 6.27
CA LYS A 100 13.56 7.38 7.01
C LYS A 100 14.75 7.50 6.06
N ALA A 101 14.88 6.57 5.12
CA ALA A 101 15.93 6.61 4.10
C ALA A 101 15.84 7.86 3.20
N LYS A 102 14.65 8.40 2.94
CA LYS A 102 14.45 9.63 2.16
C LYS A 102 14.83 10.90 2.93
N LEU A 103 14.71 10.86 4.24
CA LEU A 103 15.02 11.97 5.15
C LEU A 103 16.43 11.87 5.75
N ASP A 104 17.19 10.84 5.37
CA ASP A 104 18.51 10.51 5.92
C ASP A 104 18.49 10.31 7.46
N LEU A 105 17.41 9.74 7.98
CA LEU A 105 17.27 9.39 9.40
C LEU A 105 17.94 8.03 9.66
N LEU A 106 19.15 8.09 10.24
CA LEU A 106 20.04 6.94 10.43
C LEU A 106 19.82 6.17 11.74
N GLY A 107 19.06 6.72 12.68
CA GLY A 107 18.79 6.13 14.00
C GLY A 107 17.59 5.19 14.04
N GLU A 108 17.23 4.71 15.23
CA GLU A 108 15.96 4.03 15.54
C GLU A 108 15.20 4.79 16.63
N GLU A 109 15.18 6.11 16.54
CA GLU A 109 14.49 6.95 17.51
C GLU A 109 12.97 6.82 17.32
N GLU A 110 12.22 6.72 18.44
CA GLU A 110 10.75 6.58 18.40
C GLU A 110 10.09 7.83 17.78
N GLU A 111 10.78 8.97 17.85
CA GLU A 111 10.36 10.26 17.31
C GLU A 111 10.38 10.32 15.78
N ASP A 112 11.09 9.41 15.09
CA ASP A 112 11.16 9.39 13.63
C ASP A 112 9.78 9.18 12.99
N GLU A 113 8.94 8.33 13.59
CA GLU A 113 7.58 8.07 13.09
C GLU A 113 6.73 9.33 13.17
N TYR A 114 6.84 10.08 14.29
CA TYR A 114 6.15 11.35 14.47
C TYR A 114 6.61 12.38 13.44
N LEU A 115 7.93 12.49 13.20
CA LEU A 115 8.48 13.43 12.22
C LEU A 115 7.96 13.12 10.81
N ILE A 116 7.97 11.86 10.39
CA ILE A 116 7.44 11.44 9.08
C ILE A 116 5.95 11.80 8.97
N ALA A 117 5.14 11.46 9.98
CA ALA A 117 3.72 11.78 9.99
C ALA A 117 3.47 13.30 9.96
N PHE A 118 4.25 14.07 10.71
CA PHE A 118 4.19 15.53 10.74
C PHE A 118 4.52 16.13 9.37
N LEU A 119 5.60 15.70 8.72
CA LEU A 119 6.01 16.21 7.41
C LEU A 119 4.98 15.90 6.31
N LEU A 120 4.42 14.68 6.31
CA LEU A 120 3.36 14.30 5.38
C LEU A 120 2.11 15.17 5.60
N LYS A 121 1.71 15.37 6.85
CA LYS A 121 0.58 16.24 7.18
C LYS A 121 0.84 17.69 6.77
N ALA A 122 2.01 18.24 7.07
CA ALA A 122 2.37 19.61 6.71
C ALA A 122 2.39 19.81 5.17
N SER A 123 2.84 18.79 4.43
CA SER A 123 2.86 18.81 2.96
C SER A 123 1.46 18.82 2.34
N GLY A 124 0.46 18.26 3.02
CA GLY A 124 -0.93 18.25 2.57
C GLY A 124 -1.75 19.49 2.99
N SER A 125 -1.29 20.24 3.99
CA SER A 125 -1.97 21.42 4.53
C SER A 125 -1.55 22.76 3.88
N LEU A 126 -0.66 22.72 2.88
CA LEU A 126 -0.16 23.91 2.16
C LEU A 126 -1.02 24.30 0.94
N LEU A 127 -2.23 23.75 0.84
CA LEU A 127 -3.28 24.09 -0.11
C LEU A 127 -4.61 24.30 0.65
#